data_AF-A0A845UYU8-F1
#
_entry.id   AF-A0A845UYU8-F1
#
_cell.length_a   1.000
_cell.length_b   1.000
_cell.length_c   1.000
_cell.angle_alpha   90.00
_cell.angle_beta   90.00
_cell.angle_gamma   90.00
#
_symmetry.space_group_name_H-M   'P 1'
#
loop_
_entity.id
_entity.type
_entity.pdbx_description
1 polymer ?
#
loop_
_entity_poly.entity_id
_entity_poly.type
_entity_poly.pdbx_seq_one_letter_code
_entity_poly.pdbx_strand_id
1 'polypeptide(L)' 'MDVEKIIAGIPSKTLEERGKLRANAERFLGSENFTNSEASHSVIEALDKFEADLHDEAPNEDELAPEVRSEA' A
#
# COMPACT_ATOMS: atom_id res chain seq x y z
N MET A 1 -11.98 -16.30 8.54
CA MET A 1 -10.97 -15.23 8.47
C MET A 1 -11.67 -14.05 7.82
N ASP A 2 -11.81 -12.93 8.52
CA ASP A 2 -12.54 -11.76 8.01
C ASP A 2 -11.54 -10.84 7.31
N VAL A 3 -11.28 -11.08 6.03
CA VAL A 3 -10.34 -10.31 5.21
C VAL A 3 -10.66 -8.81 5.22
N GLU A 4 -11.94 -8.46 5.22
CA GLU A 4 -12.42 -7.07 5.27
C GLU A 4 -12.00 -6.35 6.57
N LYS A 5 -12.01 -7.05 7.72
CA LYS A 5 -11.56 -6.47 8.99
C LYS A 5 -10.05 -6.24 9.01
N ILE A 6 -9.29 -7.12 8.36
CA ILE A 6 -7.84 -6.97 8.21
C ILE A 6 -7.54 -5.74 7.35
N ILE A 7 -8.21 -5.62 6.20
CA ILE A 7 -8.07 -4.49 5.27
C ILE A 7 -8.45 -3.17 5.95
N ALA A 8 -9.60 -3.12 6.64
CA ALA A 8 -10.05 -1.93 7.36
C ALA A 8 -9.07 -1.47 8.45
N GLY A 9 -8.25 -2.39 8.97
CA GLY A 9 -7.22 -2.07 9.97
C GLY A 9 -5.89 -1.57 9.39
N ILE A 10 -5.66 -1.63 8.07
CA ILE A 10 -4.40 -1.23 7.44
C ILE A 10 -4.01 0.23 7.76
N PRO A 11 -4.92 1.23 7.69
CA PRO A 11 -4.55 2.62 7.94
C PRO A 11 -4.07 2.89 9.38
N SER A 12 -4.52 2.08 10.34
CA SER A 12 -4.13 2.20 11.74
C SER A 12 -2.83 1.46 12.09
N LYS A 13 -2.28 0.67 11.16
CA LYS A 13 -1.04 -0.09 11.37
C LYS A 13 0.18 0.75 11.08
N THR A 14 1.23 0.53 11.86
CA THR A 14 2.57 1.06 11.58
C THR A 14 3.18 0.44 10.33
N LEU A 15 4.25 1.04 9.80
CA LEU A 15 4.99 0.49 8.66
C LEU A 15 5.50 -0.94 8.92
N GLU A 16 6.00 -1.20 10.13
CA GLU A 16 6.47 -2.53 10.52
C GLU A 16 5.34 -3.56 10.54
N GLU A 17 4.17 -3.19 11.07
CA GLU A 17 3.00 -4.06 11.09
C GLU A 17 2.43 -4.33 9.70
N ARG A 18 2.43 -3.34 8.81
CA ARG A 18 2.07 -3.52 7.40
C ARG A 18 3.05 -4.44 6.68
N GLY A 19 4.35 -4.32 6.94
CA GLY A 19 5.37 -5.23 6.43
C GLY A 19 5.17 -6.68 6.89
N LYS A 20 4.86 -6.89 8.18
CA LYS A 20 4.50 -8.22 8.72
C LYS A 20 3.22 -8.76 8.08
N LEU A 21 2.23 -7.90 7.83
CA LEU A 21 0.98 -8.29 7.19
C LEU A 21 1.20 -8.71 5.72
N ARG A 22 2.00 -7.95 4.97
CA ARG A 22 2.40 -8.30 3.59
C ARG A 22 3.11 -9.65 3.55
N ALA A 23 4.15 -9.82 4.38
CA ALA A 23 4.90 -11.08 4.45
C ALA A 23 4.02 -12.27 4.83
N ASN A 24 2.99 -12.07 5.66
CA ASN A 24 2.03 -13.11 6.00
C ASN A 24 1.15 -13.46 4.78
N ALA A 25 0.55 -12.47 4.12
CA ALA A 25 -0.26 -12.67 2.93
C ALA A 25 0.53 -13.36 1.80
N GLU A 26 1.77 -12.94 1.55
CA GLU A 26 2.64 -13.55 0.53
C GLU A 26 2.89 -15.04 0.78
N ARG A 27 3.01 -15.47 2.04
CA ARG A 27 3.17 -16.89 2.39
C ARG A 27 1.93 -17.72 2.06
N PHE A 28 0.75 -17.10 2.09
CA PHE A 28 -0.52 -17.77 1.83
C PHE A 28 -1.00 -17.64 0.38
N LEU A 29 -0.37 -16.80 -0.45
CA LEU A 29 -0.63 -16.73 -1.90
C LEU A 29 -0.44 -18.10 -2.58
N GLY A 30 0.63 -18.81 -2.23
CA GLY A 30 0.93 -20.15 -2.75
C GLY A 30 0.19 -21.28 -2.04
N SER A 31 -0.79 -20.99 -1.20
CA SER A 31 -1.56 -22.01 -0.49
C SER A 31 -2.47 -22.77 -1.45
N GLU A 32 -2.55 -24.10 -1.31
CA GLU A 32 -3.53 -24.94 -2.01
C GLU A 32 -4.98 -24.64 -1.58
N ASN A 33 -5.16 -23.92 -0.46
CA ASN A 33 -6.46 -23.43 -0.04
C ASN A 33 -6.80 -22.13 -0.78
N PHE A 34 -7.71 -22.25 -1.75
CA PHE A 34 -8.19 -21.14 -2.58
C PHE A 34 -8.64 -19.93 -1.75
N THR A 35 -9.39 -20.14 -0.68
CA THR A 35 -9.88 -19.06 0.19
C THR A 35 -8.74 -18.29 0.86
N ASN A 36 -7.66 -18.98 1.24
CA ASN A 36 -6.48 -18.32 1.81
C ASN A 36 -5.69 -17.55 0.75
N SER A 37 -5.57 -18.11 -0.45
CA SER A 37 -4.90 -17.44 -1.58
C SER A 37 -5.66 -16.18 -2.00
N GLU A 38 -6.99 -16.26 -2.15
CA GLU A 38 -7.86 -15.13 -2.49
C GLU A 38 -7.82 -14.04 -1.41
N ALA A 39 -7.96 -14.41 -0.13
CA ALA A 39 -7.86 -13.44 0.97
C ALA A 39 -6.48 -12.76 1.02
N SER A 40 -5.41 -13.48 0.70
CA SER A 40 -4.06 -12.93 0.67
C SER A 40 -3.86 -11.94 -0.48
N HIS A 41 -4.43 -12.24 -1.66
CA HIS A 41 -4.46 -11.31 -2.78
C HIS A 41 -5.14 -9.98 -2.39
N SER A 42 -6.33 -10.03 -1.79
CA SER A 42 -7.05 -8.82 -1.39
C SER A 42 -6.30 -7.99 -0.34
N VAL A 43 -5.59 -8.64 0.60
CA VAL A 43 -4.78 -7.93 1.60
C VAL A 43 -3.59 -7.22 0.96
N ILE A 44 -2.92 -7.86 0.00
CA ILE A 44 -1.77 -7.27 -0.70
C ILE A 44 -2.22 -6.08 -1.55
N GLU A 45 -3.29 -6.23 -2.33
CA GLU A 45 -3.85 -5.14 -3.14
C GLU A 45 -4.22 -3.92 -2.27
N ALA A 46 -4.83 -4.16 -1.11
CA ALA A 46 -5.18 -3.09 -0.18
C ALA A 46 -3.94 -2.41 0.43
N LEU A 47 -2.86 -3.16 0.70
CA LEU A 47 -1.59 -2.61 1.17
C LEU A 47 -0.91 -1.75 0.09
N ASP A 48 -0.86 -2.25 -1.15
CA ASP A 48 -0.28 -1.54 -2.29
C ASP A 48 -1.02 -0.22 -2.54
N LYS A 49 -2.35 -0.25 -2.53
CA LYS A 49 -3.17 0.95 -2.70
C LYS A 49 -2.94 1.96 -1.58
N PHE A 50 -2.94 1.51 -0.33
CA PHE A 50 -2.70 2.40 0.80
C PHE A 50 -1.30 3.03 0.75
N GLU A 51 -0.27 2.28 0.36
CA GLU A 51 1.08 2.81 0.19
C GLU A 51 1.15 3.80 -0.98
N ALA A 52 0.49 3.52 -2.10
CA ALA A 52 0.38 4.46 -3.22
C ALA A 52 -0.31 5.77 -2.82
N ASP A 53 -1.44 5.69 -2.10
CA ASP A 53 -2.18 6.86 -1.60
C ASP A 53 -1.32 7.71 -0.64
N LEU A 54 -0.49 7.09 0.21
CA LEU A 54 0.46 7.80 1.07
C LEU A 54 1.57 8.53 0.28
N HIS A 55 1.95 8.00 -0.88
CA HIS A 55 2.99 8.59 -1.73
C HIS A 55 2.44 9.68 -2.65
N ASP A 56 1.20 9.58 -3.11
CA ASP A 56 0.52 10.62 -3.90
C ASP A 56 0.14 11.86 -3.05
N GLU A 57 -0.05 11.72 -1.73
CA GLU A 57 -0.24 12.85 -0.82
C GLU A 57 1.07 13.59 -0.46
N ALA A 58 2.24 13.06 -0.80
CA ALA A 58 3.47 13.83 -0.73
C ALA A 58 3.46 14.81 -1.92
N PRO A 59 3.38 16.13 -1.71
CA PRO A 59 3.43 17.07 -2.82
C PRO A 59 4.72 16.81 -3.60
N ASN A 60 4.59 16.53 -4.90
CA ASN A 60 5.72 16.51 -5.81
C ASN A 60 6.51 17.80 -5.59
N GLU A 61 7.72 17.71 -5.03
CA GLU A 61 8.66 18.83 -4.92
C GLU A 61 9.14 19.33 -6.31
N ASP A 62 8.54 18.83 -7.40
CA ASP A 62 8.79 19.22 -8.79
C ASP A 62 7.89 20.37 -9.30
N GLU A 63 7.03 20.96 -8.46
CA GLU A 63 6.33 22.22 -8.77
C GLU A 63 7.06 23.48 -8.27
N LEU A 64 8.37 23.40 -7.97
CA LEU A 64 9.17 24.56 -7.60
C LEU A 64 10.10 25.01 -8.74
N ALA A 65 9.66 26.12 -9.34
CA ALA A 65 10.37 27.10 -10.18
C ALA A 65 10.24 26.92 -11.71
N PRO A 66 9.29 27.63 -12.38
CA PRO A 66 9.53 28.02 -13.76
C PRO A 66 10.82 28.85 -13.81
N GLU A 67 11.75 28.41 -14.66
CA GLU A 67 13.02 29.07 -14.92
C GLU A 67 12.83 30.59 -15.07
N VAL A 68 13.60 31.36 -14.31
CA VAL A 68 13.71 32.80 -14.48
C VAL A 68 14.28 33.05 -15.87
N ARG A 69 13.41 33.18 -16.88
CA ARG A 69 13.76 33.84 -18.13
C ARG A 69 13.94 35.31 -17.81
N SER A 70 15.16 35.64 -17.41
CA SER A 70 15.62 37.02 -17.32
C SER A 70 15.59 37.61 -18.73
N GLU A 71 14.53 38.36 -19.00
CA GLU A 71 14.47 39.32 -20.09
C GLU A 71 15.26 40.56 -19.65
N ALA A 72 16.42 40.82 -20.28
CA ALA A 72 17.08 42.13 -20.40
C ALA A 72 18.33 42.03 -21.28
#